data_AF-A0A964P2Q3-F1
#
_entry.id   AF-A0A964P2Q3-F1
#
_cell.length_a   1.000
_cell.length_b   1.000
_cell.length_c   1.000
_cell.angle_alpha   90.00
_cell.angle_beta   90.00
_cell.angle_gamma   90.00
#
_symmetry.space_group_name_H-M   'P 1'
#
loop_
_entity.id
_entity.type
_entity.pdbx_description
1 polymer ?
#
loop_
_entity_poly.entity_id
_entity_poly.type
_entity_poly.pdbx_seq_one_letter_code
_entity_poly.pdbx_strand_id
1 'polypeptide(L)'
;MAVPHIPGHRGPGGGTALQYVAMDGEDFGLRPERLYDGQSFHRWTVEDVRDELAQGRPVVPLVKYRLLPGHESSTIRWDHYVVIFGMAQDGFLYHDPSYQDARDGAARWMAEAQLRTAMQSSSIPGQAVAFGPGAFPRLGVQVA
;
A
#
# COMPACT_ATOMS: atom_id res chain seq x y z
N MET A 1 -13.49 -1.71 28.49
CA MET A 1 -12.73 -1.04 27.42
C MET A 1 -13.71 -0.72 26.31
N ALA A 2 -13.93 0.56 26.02
CA ALA A 2 -14.88 0.99 25.00
C ALA A 2 -14.22 0.92 23.62
N VAL A 3 -14.84 0.20 22.70
CA VAL A 3 -14.46 0.20 21.29
C VAL A 3 -14.86 1.57 20.74
N PRO A 4 -13.94 2.38 20.18
CA PRO A 4 -14.32 3.64 19.56
C PRO A 4 -15.26 3.36 18.40
N HIS A 5 -16.36 4.10 18.36
CA HIS A 5 -17.28 4.10 17.22
C HIS A 5 -16.51 4.59 15.98
N ILE A 6 -16.37 3.71 14.97
CA ILE A 6 -15.65 4.00 13.72
C ILE A 6 -16.67 4.44 12.66
N PRO A 7 -16.66 5.70 12.20
CA PRO A 7 -17.46 6.11 11.06
C PRO A 7 -16.87 5.48 9.79
N GLY A 8 -17.42 4.32 9.39
CA GLY A 8 -17.15 3.74 8.09
C GLY A 8 -17.90 4.49 7.01
N HIS A 9 -17.19 5.26 6.16
CA HIS A 9 -17.77 5.72 4.91
C HIS A 9 -17.86 4.53 3.94
N ARG A 10 -18.97 3.79 4.03
CA ARG A 10 -19.42 2.86 2.99
C ARG A 10 -20.49 3.55 2.16
N GLY A 11 -20.10 4.04 0.98
CA GLY A 11 -21.01 4.39 -0.10
C GLY A 11 -20.63 3.58 -1.34
N PRO A 12 -21.61 3.18 -2.19
CA PRO A 12 -21.30 2.54 -3.46
C PRO A 12 -20.55 3.55 -4.35
N GLY A 13 -19.25 3.32 -4.56
CA GLY A 13 -18.34 4.24 -5.26
C GLY A 13 -17.29 4.94 -4.40
N GLY A 14 -17.32 4.78 -3.06
CA GLY A 14 -16.24 5.21 -2.17
C GLY A 14 -15.20 4.10 -2.03
N GLY A 15 -13.96 4.36 -2.42
CA GLY A 15 -12.86 3.40 -2.27
C GLY A 15 -12.63 2.94 -0.82
N THR A 16 -11.74 1.97 -0.62
CA THR A 16 -11.43 1.42 0.70
C THR A 16 -10.55 2.38 1.51
N ALA A 17 -10.94 2.73 2.73
CA ALA A 17 -10.07 3.48 3.64
C ALA A 17 -8.86 2.63 4.07
N LEU A 18 -7.67 3.24 4.19
CA LEU A 18 -6.43 2.52 4.49
C LEU A 18 -6.51 1.62 5.74
N GLN A 19 -7.21 2.07 6.77
CA GLN A 19 -7.42 1.29 8.00
C GLN A 19 -8.09 -0.06 7.76
N TYR A 20 -8.98 -0.17 6.76
CA TYR A 20 -9.58 -1.45 6.40
C TYR A 20 -8.59 -2.36 5.66
N VAL A 21 -7.71 -1.79 4.82
CA VAL A 21 -6.62 -2.56 4.20
C VAL A 21 -5.67 -3.12 5.26
N ALA A 22 -5.37 -2.33 6.30
CA ALA A 22 -4.56 -2.78 7.43
C ALA A 22 -5.26 -3.90 8.22
N MET A 23 -6.56 -3.72 8.54
CA MET A 23 -7.37 -4.73 9.23
C MET A 23 -7.44 -6.05 8.44
N ASP A 24 -7.68 -5.99 7.13
CA ASP A 24 -7.68 -7.18 6.28
C ASP A 24 -6.32 -7.89 6.35
N GLY A 25 -5.22 -7.14 6.32
CA GLY A 25 -3.88 -7.71 6.51
C GLY A 25 -3.72 -8.43 7.85
N GLU A 26 -4.25 -7.87 8.95
CA GLU A 26 -4.27 -8.53 10.27
C GLU A 26 -5.07 -9.83 10.25
N ASP A 27 -6.24 -9.83 9.61
CA ASP A 27 -7.09 -11.02 9.47
C ASP A 27 -6.37 -12.14 8.69
N PHE A 28 -5.46 -11.78 7.78
CA PHE A 28 -4.59 -12.72 7.05
C PHE A 28 -3.25 -12.99 7.74
N GLY A 29 -3.06 -12.56 8.99
CA GLY A 29 -1.88 -12.89 9.79
C GLY A 29 -0.65 -12.03 9.50
N LEU A 30 -0.79 -10.91 8.80
CA LEU A 30 0.23 -9.88 8.68
C LEU A 30 0.15 -8.90 9.87
N ARG A 31 1.24 -8.20 10.14
CA ARG A 31 1.24 -7.11 11.13
C ARG A 31 1.35 -5.76 10.40
N PRO A 32 0.31 -4.90 10.45
CA PRO A 32 0.42 -3.53 9.97
C PRO A 32 1.47 -2.77 10.77
N GLU A 33 2.33 -2.06 10.07
CA GLU A 33 3.40 -1.26 10.65
C GLU A 33 3.22 0.19 10.22
N ARG A 34 3.52 1.10 11.17
CA ARG A 34 3.52 2.55 10.94
C ARG A 34 2.24 3.08 10.28
N LEU A 35 1.09 2.55 10.69
CA LEU A 35 -0.22 3.08 10.28
C LEU A 35 -0.54 4.41 10.97
N TYR A 36 -0.16 4.54 12.25
CA TYR A 36 -0.49 5.69 13.09
C TYR A 36 0.73 6.24 13.83
N ASP A 37 0.77 7.56 14.00
CA ASP A 37 1.59 8.29 14.98
C ASP A 37 0.67 8.78 16.10
N GLY A 38 0.60 8.00 17.19
CA GLY A 38 -0.35 8.28 18.28
C GLY A 38 -1.80 8.10 17.82
N GLN A 39 -2.54 9.20 17.68
CA GLN A 39 -3.96 9.20 17.27
C GLN A 39 -4.18 9.57 15.80
N SER A 40 -3.13 9.98 15.09
CA SER A 40 -3.20 10.42 13.70
C SER A 40 -2.55 9.40 12.78
N PHE A 41 -2.97 9.34 11.51
CA PHE A 41 -2.25 8.53 10.53
C PHE A 41 -0.79 8.99 10.41
N HIS A 42 0.11 8.02 10.31
CA HIS A 42 1.51 8.32 10.00
C HIS A 42 1.59 9.00 8.63
N ARG A 43 2.41 10.05 8.52
CA ARG A 43 2.62 10.76 7.26
C ARG A 43 3.86 10.23 6.55
N TRP A 44 3.64 9.30 5.62
CA TRP A 44 4.69 8.63 4.90
C TRP A 44 5.41 9.53 3.91
N THR A 45 6.72 9.37 3.89
CA THR A 45 7.63 9.84 2.85
C THR A 45 8.10 8.68 1.98
N VAL A 46 8.79 8.98 0.88
CA VAL A 46 9.39 7.94 0.04
C VAL A 46 10.59 7.30 0.74
N GLU A 47 11.24 8.06 1.60
CA GLU A 47 12.31 7.61 2.48
C GLU A 47 11.79 6.55 3.47
N ASP A 48 10.60 6.76 4.06
CA ASP A 48 9.96 5.74 4.90
C ASP A 48 9.68 4.46 4.13
N VAL A 49 9.25 4.55 2.87
CA VAL A 49 9.05 3.37 2.02
C VAL A 49 10.37 2.60 1.86
N ARG A 50 11.49 3.30 1.62
CA ARG A 50 12.81 2.65 1.52
C ARG A 50 13.22 1.98 2.83
N ASP A 51 13.01 2.65 3.95
CA ASP A 51 13.38 2.12 5.27
C ASP A 51 12.63 0.83 5.60
N GLU A 52 11.36 0.73 5.24
CA GLU A 52 10.55 -0.46 5.45
C GLU A 52 10.94 -1.60 4.52
N LEU A 53 11.19 -1.29 3.23
CA LEU A 53 11.66 -2.28 2.26
C LEU A 53 13.05 -2.83 2.64
N ALA A 54 13.94 -1.98 3.19
CA ALA A 54 15.24 -2.41 3.72
C ALA A 54 15.10 -3.41 4.88
N GLN A 55 13.97 -3.37 5.58
CA GLN A 55 13.63 -4.30 6.66
C GLN A 55 12.80 -5.50 6.17
N GLY A 56 12.65 -5.66 4.85
CA GLY A 56 11.90 -6.76 4.25
C GLY A 56 10.38 -6.63 4.39
N ARG A 57 9.87 -5.42 4.64
CA ARG A 57 8.43 -5.17 4.81
C ARG A 57 7.85 -4.50 3.56
N PRO A 58 6.95 -5.16 2.81
CA PRO A 58 6.25 -4.50 1.71
C PRO A 58 5.36 -3.37 2.22
N VAL A 59 5.14 -2.37 1.37
CA VAL A 59 4.39 -1.15 1.68
C VAL A 59 3.22 -0.99 0.72
N VAL A 60 2.06 -0.60 1.23
CA VAL A 60 0.86 -0.29 0.46
C VAL A 60 0.56 1.21 0.57
N PRO A 61 1.10 2.04 -0.34
CA PRO A 61 0.78 3.47 -0.39
C PRO A 61 -0.48 3.77 -1.21
N LEU A 62 -1.15 4.85 -0.82
CA LEU A 62 -2.15 5.51 -1.63
C LEU A 62 -1.45 6.41 -2.67
N VAL A 63 -1.77 6.23 -3.93
CA VAL A 63 -1.16 6.95 -5.05
C VAL A 63 -2.23 7.51 -5.99
N LYS A 64 -1.90 8.62 -6.67
CA LYS A 64 -2.73 9.11 -7.77
C LYS A 64 -2.56 8.20 -8.98
N TYR A 65 -3.62 7.48 -9.35
CA TYR A 65 -3.58 6.42 -10.36
C TYR A 65 -2.91 6.81 -11.69
N ARG A 66 -3.37 7.90 -12.32
CA ARG A 66 -2.85 8.37 -13.61
C ARG A 66 -1.38 8.81 -13.61
N LEU A 67 -0.74 8.86 -12.45
CA LEU A 67 0.68 9.18 -12.32
C LEU A 67 1.56 7.93 -12.24
N LEU A 68 0.96 6.73 -12.32
CA LEU A 68 1.69 5.47 -12.35
C LEU A 68 2.13 5.09 -13.77
N PRO A 69 3.27 4.36 -13.91
CA PRO A 69 3.77 3.91 -15.20
C PRO A 69 2.77 3.05 -15.99
N GLY A 70 2.39 3.51 -17.19
CA GLY A 70 1.43 2.85 -18.07
C GLY A 70 -0.01 3.37 -17.94
N HIS A 71 -0.27 4.32 -17.04
CA HIS A 71 -1.60 4.90 -16.81
C HIS A 71 -1.67 6.40 -17.16
N GLU A 72 -0.64 6.95 -17.82
CA GLU A 72 -0.47 8.39 -18.07
C GLU A 72 -1.59 8.98 -18.95
N SER A 73 -2.17 8.15 -19.83
CA SER A 73 -3.28 8.53 -20.71
C SER A 73 -4.66 8.35 -20.06
N SER A 74 -4.73 7.81 -18.85
CA SER A 74 -6.00 7.52 -18.20
C SER A 74 -6.74 8.79 -17.80
N THR A 75 -8.06 8.80 -18.05
CA THR A 75 -8.96 9.86 -17.59
C THR A 75 -9.39 9.70 -16.14
N ILE A 76 -9.01 8.59 -15.49
CA ILE A 76 -9.34 8.29 -14.09
C ILE A 76 -8.59 9.26 -13.16
N ARG A 77 -9.35 9.94 -12.28
CA ARG A 77 -8.83 10.95 -11.36
C ARG A 77 -8.73 10.50 -9.90
N TRP A 78 -9.20 9.29 -9.63
CA TRP A 78 -9.27 8.74 -8.28
C TRP A 78 -7.91 8.16 -7.87
N ASP A 79 -7.78 7.90 -6.58
CA ASP A 79 -6.58 7.28 -6.03
C ASP A 79 -6.64 5.77 -6.16
N HIS A 80 -5.49 5.15 -5.96
CA HIS A 80 -5.27 3.73 -6.13
C HIS A 80 -4.26 3.24 -5.09
N TYR A 81 -4.40 1.99 -4.64
CA TYR A 81 -3.38 1.33 -3.83
C TYR A 81 -2.54 0.43 -4.71
N VAL A 82 -1.22 0.46 -4.48
CA VAL A 82 -0.26 -0.46 -5.08
C VAL A 82 0.50 -1.18 -3.98
N VAL A 83 1.13 -2.31 -4.28
CA VAL A 83 2.00 -3.01 -3.32
C VAL A 83 3.43 -2.84 -3.75
N ILE A 84 4.24 -2.10 -2.98
CA ILE A 84 5.67 -1.96 -3.21
C ILE A 84 6.39 -3.03 -2.39
N PHE A 85 7.26 -3.81 -3.03
CA PHE A 85 7.90 -4.98 -2.40
C PHE A 85 9.40 -5.11 -2.72
N GLY A 86 9.95 -4.20 -3.52
CA GLY A 86 11.38 -4.14 -3.80
C GLY A 86 11.83 -2.73 -4.13
N MET A 87 13.14 -2.51 -4.07
CA MET A 87 13.75 -1.22 -4.41
C MET A 87 15.11 -1.39 -5.08
N ALA A 88 15.47 -0.40 -5.87
CA ALA A 88 16.81 -0.17 -6.40
C ALA A 88 17.27 1.25 -6.00
N GLN A 89 18.44 1.68 -6.49
CA GLN A 89 18.99 2.99 -6.16
C GLN A 89 18.03 4.14 -6.52
N ASP A 90 17.35 4.07 -7.66
CA ASP A 90 16.56 5.16 -8.24
C ASP A 90 15.07 4.82 -8.43
N GLY A 91 14.60 3.67 -7.94
CA GLY A 91 13.23 3.23 -8.16
C GLY A 91 12.75 2.10 -7.28
N PHE A 92 11.50 1.72 -7.51
CA PHE A 92 10.73 0.76 -6.73
C PHE A 92 10.08 -0.29 -7.62
N LEU A 93 10.05 -1.51 -7.13
CA LEU A 93 9.36 -2.64 -7.72
C LEU A 93 7.99 -2.80 -7.04
N TYR A 94 6.91 -2.84 -7.84
CA TYR A 94 5.55 -2.84 -7.32
C TYR A 94 4.60 -3.75 -8.10
N HIS A 95 3.51 -4.16 -7.43
CA HIS A 95 2.34 -4.78 -8.02
C HIS A 95 1.20 -3.76 -8.14
N ASP A 96 0.55 -3.74 -9.30
CA ASP A 96 -0.60 -2.90 -9.62
C ASP A 96 -1.85 -3.75 -9.83
N PRO A 97 -2.82 -3.75 -8.89
CA PRO A 97 -4.03 -4.56 -9.00
C PRO A 97 -5.08 -3.97 -9.97
N SER A 98 -4.80 -2.88 -10.69
CA SER A 98 -5.76 -2.27 -11.64
C SER A 98 -5.82 -2.98 -12.99
N TYR A 99 -4.84 -3.81 -13.32
CA TYR A 99 -4.80 -4.54 -14.58
C TYR A 99 -5.79 -5.72 -14.55
N GLN A 100 -6.41 -6.00 -15.69
CA GLN A 100 -7.34 -7.13 -15.84
C GLN A 100 -6.61 -8.49 -15.73
N ASP A 101 -5.44 -8.61 -16.35
CA ASP A 101 -4.53 -9.73 -16.14
C ASP A 101 -3.53 -9.35 -15.03
N ALA A 102 -3.49 -10.17 -13.97
CA ALA A 102 -2.56 -9.97 -12.86
C ALA A 102 -1.10 -9.95 -13.30
N ARG A 103 -0.76 -10.61 -14.41
CA ARG A 103 0.60 -10.63 -14.97
C ARG A 103 1.04 -9.26 -15.48
N ASP A 104 0.12 -8.48 -16.03
CA ASP A 104 0.42 -7.14 -16.58
C ASP A 104 0.69 -6.12 -15.46
N GLY A 105 0.01 -6.30 -14.33
CA GLY A 105 0.21 -5.51 -13.12
C GLY A 105 1.39 -5.96 -12.27
N ALA A 106 2.01 -7.11 -12.56
CA ALA A 106 3.01 -7.69 -11.69
C ALA A 106 4.43 -7.14 -11.89
N ALA A 107 5.16 -6.95 -10.79
CA ALA A 107 6.60 -6.65 -10.77
C ALA A 107 7.01 -5.52 -11.72
N ARG A 108 6.26 -4.42 -11.70
CA ARG A 108 6.51 -3.22 -12.51
C ARG A 108 7.52 -2.32 -11.80
N TRP A 109 8.25 -1.53 -12.57
CA TRP A 109 9.17 -0.53 -12.04
C TRP A 109 8.55 0.87 -12.08
N MET A 110 8.80 1.66 -11.04
CA MET A 110 8.55 3.10 -11.04
C MET A 110 9.76 3.86 -10.49
N ALA A 111 10.03 5.03 -11.04
CA ALA A 111 11.09 5.91 -10.54
C ALA A 111 10.72 6.51 -9.18
N GLU A 112 11.72 6.84 -8.37
CA GLU A 112 11.50 7.46 -7.05
C GLU A 112 10.69 8.76 -7.14
N ALA A 113 11.05 9.63 -8.09
CA ALA A 113 10.34 10.89 -8.32
C ALA A 113 8.86 10.66 -8.68
N GLN A 114 8.58 9.60 -9.43
CA GLN A 114 7.21 9.26 -9.83
C GLN A 114 6.38 8.77 -8.64
N LEU A 115 6.94 7.90 -7.78
CA LEU A 115 6.29 7.51 -6.54
C LEU A 115 6.02 8.73 -5.65
N ARG A 116 7.02 9.60 -5.50
CA ARG A 116 6.93 10.83 -4.70
C ARG A 116 5.76 11.70 -5.16
N THR A 117 5.71 12.00 -6.46
CA THR A 117 4.63 12.82 -7.04
C THR A 117 3.28 12.12 -6.93
N ALA A 118 3.21 10.80 -7.15
CA ALA A 118 1.97 10.04 -7.09
C ALA A 118 1.38 9.99 -5.66
N MET A 119 2.22 9.78 -4.64
CA MET A 119 1.79 9.81 -3.22
C MET A 119 1.34 11.22 -2.81
N GLN A 120 2.10 12.25 -3.19
CA GLN A 120 1.79 13.65 -2.84
C GLN A 120 0.54 14.18 -3.53
N SER A 121 0.20 13.65 -4.71
CA SER A 121 -0.97 14.08 -5.49
C SER A 121 -2.24 13.31 -5.16
N SER A 122 -2.18 12.32 -4.28
CA SER A 122 -3.37 11.58 -3.82
C SER A 122 -4.31 12.48 -2.99
N SER A 123 -5.55 12.05 -2.80
CA SER A 123 -6.53 12.80 -1.98
C SER A 123 -6.14 12.88 -0.51
N ILE A 124 -5.34 11.93 -0.01
CA ILE A 124 -4.74 11.94 1.33
C ILE A 124 -3.22 11.79 1.17
N PRO A 125 -2.48 12.90 0.96
CA PRO A 125 -1.05 12.85 0.68
C PRO A 125 -0.24 12.13 1.77
N GLY A 126 0.61 11.18 1.36
CA GLY A 126 1.47 10.45 2.28
C GLY A 126 0.75 9.37 3.10
N GLN A 127 -0.42 8.90 2.65
CA GLN A 127 -1.09 7.76 3.27
C GLN A 127 -0.48 6.44 2.78
N ALA A 128 -0.01 5.60 3.71
CA ALA A 128 0.46 4.25 3.42
C ALA A 128 0.45 3.37 4.68
N VAL A 129 0.72 2.08 4.51
CA VAL A 129 0.94 1.12 5.59
C VAL A 129 1.99 0.10 5.15
N ALA A 130 2.90 -0.30 6.04
CA ALA A 130 3.79 -1.42 5.80
C ALA A 130 3.22 -2.70 6.42
N PHE A 131 3.65 -3.86 5.92
CA PHE A 131 3.28 -5.14 6.50
C PHE A 131 4.53 -5.92 6.90
N GLY A 132 4.66 -6.17 8.20
CA GLY A 132 5.65 -7.09 8.73
C GLY A 132 5.16 -8.54 8.74
N PRO A 133 6.07 -9.51 8.92
CA PRO A 133 5.67 -10.87 9.25
C PRO A 133 4.87 -10.84 10.56
N GLY A 134 3.59 -11.20 10.48
CA GLY A 134 2.73 -11.37 11.63
C GLY A 134 2.75 -12.81 12.14
N ALA A 135 1.70 -13.20 12.87
CA ALA A 135 1.59 -14.52 13.46
C ALA A 135 1.01 -15.53 12.45
N PHE A 136 1.82 -16.00 11.51
CA PHE A 136 1.49 -17.25 10.82
C PHE A 136 1.86 -18.43 11.74
N PRO A 137 0.97 -19.39 11.99
CA PRO A 137 1.43 -20.76 12.23
C PRO A 137 2.35 -21.10 11.06
N ARG A 138 3.58 -21.57 11.32
CA ARG A 138 4.43 -22.08 10.24
C ARG A 138 3.58 -23.04 9.42
N LEU A 139 3.47 -22.80 8.10
CA LEU A 139 2.94 -23.81 7.20
C LEU A 139 3.77 -25.07 7.46
N GLY A 140 3.15 -26.06 8.10
CA GLY A 140 3.78 -27.34 8.30
C GLY A 140 4.10 -27.87 6.91
N VAL A 141 5.38 -28.13 6.64
CA VAL A 141 5.76 -28.92 5.48
C VAL A 141 5.11 -30.29 5.70
N GLN A 142 3.97 -30.54 5.08
CA GLN A 142 3.50 -31.90 4.89
C GLN A 142 4.44 -32.53 3.86
N VAL A 143 5.46 -33.19 4.37
CA VAL A 143 6.23 -34.16 3.58
C VAL A 143 5.29 -35.36 3.41
N ALA A 144 4.87 -35.61 2.18
CA ALA A 144 4.21 -36.86 1.81
C ALA A 144 5.23 -38.01 1.80
#